data_AF-A0AAV8XH44-F1
#
_entry.id   AF-A0AAV8XH44-F1
#
_cell.length_a   1.000
_cell.length_b   1.000
_cell.length_c   1.000
_cell.angle_alpha   90.00
_cell.angle_beta   90.00
_cell.angle_gamma   90.00
#
_symmetry.space_group_name_H-M   'P 1'
#
loop_
_entity.id
_entity.type
_entity.pdbx_description
1 polymer ?
#
loop_
_entity_poly.entity_id
_entity_poly.type
_entity_poly.pdbx_seq_one_letter_code
_entity_poly.pdbx_strand_id
1 'polypeptide(L)' 'MDQLFDVSSDDEDIIDYVEHIERPRKARRYQERKNHINYWDDEEFYNRFRFTKPSIHLILEKIEDGIKSTTNW' A
#
# COMPACT_ATOMS: atom_id res chain seq x y z
N MET A 1 45.16 16.32 -8.36
CA MET A 1 44.23 16.06 -9.48
C MET A 1 44.48 14.64 -9.89
N ASP A 2 43.84 13.70 -9.19
CA ASP A 2 43.60 12.37 -9.74
C ASP A 2 42.19 12.04 -9.29
N GLN A 3 41.29 12.21 -10.25
CA GLN A 3 39.87 11.96 -10.08
C GLN A 3 39.71 10.46 -9.87
N LEU A 4 39.43 10.07 -8.62
CA LEU A 4 38.58 8.92 -8.35
C LEU A 4 37.36 9.07 -9.26
N PHE A 5 37.23 8.24 -10.27
CA PHE A 5 35.98 7.77 -10.87
C PHE A 5 36.37 6.93 -12.09
N ASP A 6 37.00 5.78 -11.79
CA ASP A 6 36.90 4.59 -12.62
C ASP A 6 35.42 4.16 -12.60
N VAL A 7 34.57 4.90 -13.33
CA VAL A 7 33.19 4.51 -13.65
C VAL A 7 33.27 3.56 -14.84
N SER A 8 33.99 2.46 -14.65
CA SER A 8 33.87 1.31 -15.53
C SER A 8 32.52 0.66 -15.23
N SER A 9 31.64 0.64 -16.23
CA SER A 9 30.34 -0.06 -16.25
C SER A 9 29.27 0.60 -15.36
N ASP A 10 28.18 1.17 -15.83
CA ASP A 10 27.35 0.85 -16.98
C ASP A 10 26.49 2.09 -17.29
N ASP A 11 26.63 2.67 -18.49
CA ASP A 11 25.75 3.78 -18.88
C ASP A 11 24.27 3.34 -18.85
N GLU A 12 23.98 2.04 -18.99
CA GLU A 12 22.64 1.47 -18.83
C GLU A 12 22.09 1.64 -17.41
N ASP A 13 22.90 1.51 -16.36
CA ASP A 13 22.45 1.70 -14.97
C ASP A 13 22.07 3.16 -14.70
N ILE A 14 22.81 4.10 -15.30
CA ILE A 14 22.52 5.54 -15.21
C ILE A 14 21.24 5.85 -15.99
N ILE A 15 21.09 5.27 -17.19
CA ILE A 15 19.89 5.42 -18.01
C ILE A 15 18.67 4.84 -17.30
N ASP A 16 18.76 3.66 -16.70
CA ASP A 16 17.65 3.01 -15.99
C ASP A 16 17.29 3.80 -14.73
N TYR A 17 18.27 4.36 -14.01
CA TYR A 17 18.04 5.24 -12.87
C TYR A 17 17.33 6.55 -13.27
N VAL A 18 17.79 7.19 -14.36
CA VAL A 18 17.14 8.39 -14.91
C VAL A 18 15.73 8.05 -15.40
N GLU A 19 15.54 6.93 -16.10
CA GLU A 19 14.22 6.49 -16.56
C GLU A 19 13.28 6.21 -15.39
N HIS A 20 13.77 5.64 -14.28
CA HIS A 20 12.97 5.39 -13.08
C HIS A 20 12.56 6.68 -12.33
N ILE A 21 13.40 7.71 -12.36
CA ILE A 21 13.12 9.03 -11.77
C ILE A 21 12.19 9.86 -12.67
N GLU A 22 12.42 9.84 -13.98
CA GLU A 22 11.68 10.63 -14.96
C GLU A 22 10.32 10.03 -15.29
N ARG A 23 10.11 8.73 -15.06
CA ARG A 23 8.77 8.13 -15.13
C ARG A 23 7.90 8.77 -14.06
N PRO A 24 6.93 9.63 -14.44
CA PRO A 24 6.04 10.21 -13.46
C PRO A 24 5.32 9.06 -12.77
N ARG A 25 5.44 8.97 -11.44
CA ARG A 25 4.66 7.99 -10.66
C ARG A 25 3.23 8.06 -11.16
N LYS A 26 2.71 6.92 -11.62
CA LYS A 26 1.34 6.85 -12.15
C LYS A 26 0.43 7.61 -11.20
N ALA A 27 -0.32 8.58 -11.74
CA ALA A 27 -1.18 9.43 -10.94
C ALA A 27 -2.01 8.55 -10.00
N ARG A 28 -1.95 8.84 -8.70
CA ARG A 28 -2.68 8.07 -7.69
C ARG A 28 -4.17 8.13 -8.03
N ARG A 29 -4.74 6.99 -8.40
CA ARG A 29 -6.18 6.84 -8.59
C ARG A 29 -6.80 6.53 -7.24
N TYR A 30 -7.33 7.55 -6.58
CA TYR A 30 -8.13 7.36 -5.38
C TYR A 30 -9.48 6.81 -5.82
N GLN A 31 -9.77 5.56 -5.45
CA GLN A 31 -11.11 5.01 -5.55
C GLN A 31 -11.78 5.15 -4.20
N GLU A 32 -12.96 5.78 -4.19
CA GLU A 32 -13.82 5.76 -3.02
C GLU A 32 -14.30 4.33 -2.80
N ARG A 33 -13.70 3.65 -1.82
CA ARG A 33 -14.15 2.32 -1.40
C ARG A 33 -15.29 2.48 -0.44
N LYS A 34 -16.42 1.87 -0.78
CA LYS A 34 -17.57 1.82 0.12
C LYS A 34 -17.20 1.03 1.38
N ASN A 35 -17.59 1.54 2.55
CA ASN A 35 -17.54 0.73 3.75
C ASN A 35 -18.70 -0.28 3.73
N HIS A 36 -18.38 -1.54 3.43
CA HIS A 36 -19.37 -2.62 3.34
C HIS A 36 -20.00 -2.97 4.69
N ILE A 37 -19.32 -2.72 5.81
CA ILE A 37 -19.86 -3.00 7.15
C ILE A 37 -21.12 -2.16 7.42
N ASN A 38 -21.10 -0.91 6.98
CA ASN A 38 -22.20 0.03 7.20
C ASN A 38 -23.25 0.01 6.09
N TYR A 39 -22.96 -0.63 4.96
CA TYR A 39 -23.87 -0.61 3.81
C TYR A 39 -24.88 -1.75 3.80
N TRP A 40 -24.47 -2.95 4.21
CA TRP A 40 -25.32 -4.13 4.22
C TRP A 40 -25.88 -4.33 5.63
N ASP A 41 -27.07 -4.92 5.76
CA ASP A 41 -27.51 -5.44 7.05
C ASP A 41 -26.72 -6.71 7.44
N ASP A 42 -27.00 -7.29 8.60
CA ASP A 42 -26.23 -8.42 9.13
C ASP A 42 -26.42 -9.70 8.32
N GLU A 43 -27.64 -9.95 7.82
CA GLU A 43 -27.98 -11.15 7.06
C GLU A 43 -27.39 -11.06 5.64
N GLU A 44 -27.57 -9.93 4.96
CA GLU A 44 -26.98 -9.66 3.66
C GLU A 44 -25.44 -9.71 3.72
N PHE A 45 -24.85 -9.12 4.76
CA PHE A 45 -23.42 -9.15 4.98
C PHE A 45 -22.92 -10.58 5.18
N TYR A 46 -23.60 -11.37 6.02
CA TYR A 46 -23.25 -12.77 6.26
C TYR A 46 -23.38 -13.60 4.99
N ASN A 47 -24.47 -13.46 4.24
CA ASN A 47 -24.70 -14.19 3.00
C ASN A 47 -23.61 -13.91 1.95
N ARG A 48 -23.15 -12.66 1.89
CA ARG A 48 -22.13 -12.22 0.92
C ARG A 48 -20.71 -12.57 1.33
N PHE A 49 -20.33 -12.30 2.57
CA PHE A 49 -18.94 -12.42 3.03
C PHE A 49 -18.66 -13.67 3.84
N ARG A 50 -19.71 -14.40 4.26
CA ARG A 50 -19.62 -15.59 5.12
C ARG A 50 -18.90 -15.34 6.45
N PHE A 51 -18.98 -14.09 6.89
CA PHE A 51 -18.51 -13.61 8.19
C PHE A 51 -19.59 -12.75 8.81
N THR A 52 -19.68 -12.77 10.14
CA THR A 52 -20.47 -11.80 10.88
C THR A 52 -19.68 -10.50 11.01
N LYS A 53 -20.37 -9.36 11.09
CA LYS A 53 -19.72 -8.05 11.29
C LYS A 53 -18.87 -7.98 12.56
N PRO A 54 -19.26 -8.57 13.71
CA PRO A 54 -18.41 -8.63 14.89
C PRO A 54 -17.09 -9.37 14.64
N SER A 55 -17.13 -10.51 13.93
CA SER A 55 -15.91 -11.27 13.62
C SER A 55 -14.96 -10.47 12.73
N ILE A 56 -15.47 -9.73 11.75
CA ILE A 56 -14.65 -8.83 10.92
C ILE A 56 -14.04 -7.71 11.76
N HIS A 57 -14.79 -7.10 12.69
CA HIS A 57 -14.24 -6.08 13.59
C HIS A 57 -13.05 -6.59 14.40
N LEU A 58 -13.17 -7.80 14.97
CA LEU A 58 -12.09 -8.41 15.72
C LEU A 58 -10.85 -8.67 14.85
N ILE A 59 -11.04 -9.10 13.60
CA ILE A 59 -9.94 -9.29 12.66
C ILE A 59 -9.26 -7.96 12.34
N LEU A 60 -10.05 -6.91 12.10
CA LEU A 60 -9.53 -5.57 11.80
C LEU A 60 -8.72 -5.02 12.97
N GLU A 61 -9.21 -5.17 14.21
CA GLU A 61 -8.48 -4.75 15.43
C GLU A 61 -7.11 -5.44 15.51
N LYS A 62 -7.04 -6.76 15.31
CA LYS A 62 -5.78 -7.50 15.32
C LYS A 62 -4.81 -7.06 14.23
N ILE A 63 -5.32 -6.78 13.03
CA ILE A 63 -4.50 -6.27 11.93
C ILE A 63 -3.99 -4.88 12.28
N GLU A 64 -4.86 -4.02 12.78
CA GLU A 64 -4.56 -2.65 13.15
C GLU A 64 -3.46 -2.62 14.22
N ASP A 65 -3.55 -3.45 15.26
CA ASP A 65 -2.52 -3.59 16.28
C ASP A 65 -1.19 -4.10 15.71
N GLY A 66 -1.22 -4.94 14.68
CA GLY A 66 -0.03 -5.47 14.02
C GLY A 66 0.67 -4.50 13.06
N ILE A 67 -0.07 -3.52 12.51
CA ILE A 67 0.45 -2.56 11.52
C ILE A 67 0.56 -1.13 12.03
N LYS A 68 -0.03 -0.82 13.20
CA LYS A 68 0.08 0.49 13.83
C LYS A 68 1.55 0.79 14.10
N SER A 69 2.00 1.94 13.60
CA SER A 69 3.33 2.45 13.91
C SER A 69 3.41 2.73 15.41
N THR A 70 4.50 2.31 16.06
CA THR A 70 4.80 2.55 17.48
C THR A 70 5.10 4.02 17.81
N THR A 71 4.75 4.95 16.92
CA THR A 71 4.98 6.37 17.11
C THR A 71 3.98 6.91 18.13
N ASN A 72 4.35 6.80 19.40
CA ASN A 72 3.77 7.61 20.47
C ASN A 72 3.97 9.09 20.09
N TRP A 73 2.87 9.82 19.92
CA TRP A 73 2.87 11.27 19.78
C TRP A 73 2.76 11.93 21.16
#